data_AF-A0A5N7BF93-F1
#
_entry.id   AF-A0A5N7BF93-F1
#
_cell.length_a   1.000
_cell.length_b   1.000
_cell.length_c   1.000
_cell.angle_alpha   90.00
_cell.angle_beta   90.00
_cell.angle_gamma   90.00
#
_symmetry.space_group_name_H-M   'P 1'
#
loop_
_entity.id
_entity.type
_entity.pdbx_description
1 polymer ?
#
loop_
_entity_poly.entity_id
_entity_poly.type
_entity_poly.pdbx_seq_one_letter_code
_entity_poly.pdbx_strand_id
1 'polypeptide(L)'
;MSQYELRWYQRIQWAAATVLIILPMLTLCLIPWTPLNKRTLLFSWGYAHNTGICITAGYHRLWSHQSYNASWPLKLYLAIFGAAAMEGPILWWARKHRAHHRYTDTDEDPYSVKDGLLHAHFLWIVFKQRRRTRYVDSSDLEADPIVQWQYRHFPVLAILMGWVFPMVIIGVLFEDWIGGFVYGAILKMVYVHHSTFCINSLAHSLGERPYDDRATPCDNLFASLLTMGEGYHNFHHTFPSDYRNGVRWYQYDCTKWVIAIWEKLGLAYELKRVQQTEIERARLQELGKALTQQMKVLPQGEPLQSLPVMGWSEYQQLSKNGKAMVALDGIIHDVSGFIAEHPGGQKLMQGFIGKDATAAFNGGIYSHSKVARNILPFTRSGSVNHTVVYIKQPVPS
;
A
#
# COMPACT_ATOMS: atom_id res chain seq x y z
N MET A 1 24.14 -3.44 32.14
CA MET A 1 23.14 -4.39 31.60
C MET A 1 22.79 -3.97 30.20
N SER A 2 23.01 -4.83 29.21
CA SER A 2 22.50 -4.54 27.86
C SER A 2 20.97 -4.53 27.89
N GLN A 3 20.31 -3.80 27.00
CA GLN A 3 18.84 -3.77 26.92
C GLN A 3 18.18 -5.15 26.70
N TYR A 4 18.97 -6.18 26.37
CA TYR A 4 18.55 -7.57 26.24
C TYR A 4 18.40 -8.30 27.60
N GLU A 5 18.98 -7.77 28.68
CA GLU A 5 18.90 -8.36 30.03
C GLU A 5 17.79 -7.77 30.90
N LEU A 6 17.07 -6.77 30.38
CA LEU A 6 15.97 -6.15 31.10
C LEU A 6 14.75 -7.09 31.11
N ARG A 7 14.20 -7.33 32.31
CA ARG A 7 12.89 -7.99 32.45
C ARG A 7 11.80 -7.16 31.78
N TRP A 8 10.70 -7.80 31.38
CA TRP A 8 9.64 -7.16 30.60
C TRP A 8 9.11 -5.86 31.24
N TYR A 9 8.96 -5.82 32.56
CA TYR A 9 8.46 -4.64 33.28
C TYR A 9 9.47 -3.48 33.32
N GLN A 10 10.78 -3.76 33.26
CA GLN A 10 11.83 -2.73 33.22
C GLN A 10 11.94 -2.05 31.84
N ARG A 11 11.31 -2.67 30.83
CA ARG A 11 11.22 -2.14 29.48
C ARG A 11 10.00 -1.26 29.28
N ILE A 12 9.08 -1.16 30.23
CA ILE A 12 7.91 -0.30 30.10
C ILE A 12 8.35 1.17 30.10
N GLN A 13 7.91 1.91 29.08
CA GLN A 13 7.99 3.34 29.02
C GLN A 13 6.77 3.93 29.74
N TRP A 14 6.89 4.16 31.04
CA TRP A 14 5.76 4.54 31.89
C TRP A 14 5.02 5.79 31.39
N ALA A 15 5.73 6.81 30.88
CA ALA A 15 5.07 7.97 30.29
C ALA A 15 4.15 7.60 29.10
N ALA A 16 4.63 6.77 28.18
CA ALA A 16 3.82 6.29 27.05
C ALA A 16 2.69 5.37 27.53
N ALA A 17 2.95 4.46 28.47
CA ALA A 17 1.94 3.58 29.05
C ALA A 17 0.82 4.37 29.76
N THR A 18 1.16 5.46 30.46
CA THR A 18 0.19 6.32 31.11
C THR A 18 -0.71 7.00 30.08
N VAL A 19 -0.14 7.58 29.03
CA VAL A 19 -0.90 8.30 28.00
C VAL A 19 -1.74 7.36 27.13
N LEU A 20 -1.22 6.19 26.76
CA LEU A 20 -1.85 5.28 25.81
C LEU A 20 -2.75 4.22 26.43
N ILE A 21 -2.59 3.92 27.73
CA ILE A 21 -3.33 2.83 28.39
C ILE A 21 -4.06 3.37 29.63
N ILE A 22 -3.33 3.93 30.60
CA ILE A 22 -3.91 4.27 31.91
C ILE A 22 -4.95 5.39 31.79
N LEU A 23 -4.61 6.53 31.16
CA LEU A 23 -5.53 7.66 30.99
C LEU A 23 -6.77 7.30 30.17
N PRO A 24 -6.66 6.58 29.04
CA PRO A 24 -7.83 6.07 28.32
C PRO A 24 -8.72 5.17 29.18
N MET A 25 -8.15 4.21 29.93
CA MET A 25 -8.92 3.32 30.79
C MET A 25 -9.65 4.09 31.90
N LEU A 26 -8.99 5.05 32.55
CA LEU A 26 -9.63 5.91 33.54
C LEU A 26 -10.77 6.74 32.91
N THR A 27 -10.57 7.24 31.70
CA THR A 27 -11.60 8.03 30.99
C THR A 27 -12.80 7.18 30.61
N LEU A 28 -12.61 5.91 30.21
CA LEU A 28 -13.70 4.98 29.97
C LEU A 28 -14.56 4.78 31.23
N CYS A 29 -13.94 4.76 32.40
CA CYS A 29 -14.68 4.75 33.66
C CYS A 29 -15.47 6.04 33.87
N LEU A 30 -15.00 7.22 33.44
CA LEU A 30 -15.70 8.50 33.64
C LEU A 30 -16.90 8.74 32.70
N ILE A 31 -16.96 8.04 31.56
CA ILE A 31 -18.00 8.25 30.52
C ILE A 31 -19.44 8.10 31.06
N PRO A 32 -19.80 7.07 31.85
CA PRO A 32 -21.16 6.91 32.38
C PRO A 32 -21.66 8.09 33.22
N TRP A 33 -20.75 8.88 33.79
CA TRP A 33 -21.05 10.03 34.63
C TRP A 33 -20.84 11.38 33.93
N THR A 34 -20.48 11.38 32.64
CA THR A 34 -20.23 12.60 31.87
C THR A 34 -21.16 12.62 30.66
N PRO A 35 -22.39 13.17 30.76
CA PRO A 35 -23.31 13.19 29.63
C PRO A 35 -22.74 13.93 28.42
N LEU A 36 -22.83 13.32 27.23
CA LEU A 36 -22.33 13.93 26.01
C LEU A 36 -23.32 14.95 25.43
N ASN A 37 -22.95 16.23 25.47
CA ASN A 37 -23.67 17.29 24.77
C ASN A 37 -23.34 17.28 23.25
N LYS A 38 -24.34 17.58 22.41
CA LYS A 38 -24.15 17.72 20.95
C LYS A 38 -23.08 18.75 20.57
N ARG A 39 -23.01 19.89 21.27
CA ARG A 39 -22.01 20.95 20.99
C ARG A 39 -20.59 20.47 21.33
N THR A 40 -20.44 19.84 22.48
CA THR A 40 -19.20 19.19 22.93
C THR A 40 -18.75 18.12 21.93
N LEU A 41 -19.68 17.27 21.46
CA LEU A 41 -19.40 16.26 20.45
C LEU A 41 -18.88 16.89 19.15
N LEU A 42 -19.61 17.87 18.60
CA LEU A 42 -19.25 18.51 17.32
C LEU A 42 -17.89 19.20 17.41
N PHE A 43 -17.62 19.92 18.49
CA PHE A 43 -16.31 20.54 18.70
C PHE A 43 -15.20 19.49 18.84
N SER A 44 -15.40 18.47 19.69
CA SER A 44 -14.41 17.42 19.92
C SER A 44 -14.09 16.66 18.64
N TRP A 45 -15.12 16.37 17.84
CA TRP A 45 -14.98 15.73 16.53
C TRP A 45 -14.22 16.62 15.53
N GLY A 46 -14.60 17.89 15.40
CA GLY A 46 -13.90 18.83 14.53
C GLY A 46 -12.44 19.04 14.94
N TYR A 47 -12.18 19.12 16.24
CA TYR A 47 -10.83 19.27 16.78
C TYR A 47 -9.97 18.01 16.59
N ALA A 48 -10.57 16.82 16.69
CA ALA A 48 -9.92 15.55 16.34
C ALA A 48 -9.47 15.53 14.88
N HIS A 49 -10.36 15.94 13.96
CA HIS A 49 -10.06 15.98 12.53
C HIS A 49 -8.98 17.01 12.22
N ASN A 50 -9.05 18.18 12.84
CA ASN A 50 -7.99 19.18 12.69
C ASN A 50 -6.63 18.66 13.18
N THR A 51 -6.61 18.00 14.34
CA THR A 51 -5.40 17.40 14.90
C THR A 51 -4.84 16.34 13.96
N GLY A 52 -5.68 15.44 13.43
CA GLY A 52 -5.29 14.43 12.46
C GLY A 52 -4.74 15.03 11.16
N ILE A 53 -5.38 16.06 10.61
CA ILE A 53 -4.86 16.82 9.45
C ILE A 53 -3.48 17.42 9.73
N CYS A 54 -3.23 17.90 10.95
CA CYS A 54 -1.90 18.43 11.29
C CYS A 54 -0.82 17.34 11.34
N ILE A 55 -1.17 16.10 11.72
CA ILE A 55 -0.28 14.94 11.61
C ILE A 55 -0.04 14.58 10.15
N THR A 56 -1.10 14.37 9.36
CA THR A 56 -0.99 13.90 7.98
C THR A 56 -0.39 14.95 7.05
N ALA A 57 -0.85 16.21 7.11
CA ALA A 57 -0.34 17.28 6.26
C ALA A 57 1.02 17.80 6.75
N GLY A 58 1.23 17.86 8.07
CA GLY A 58 2.44 18.41 8.68
C GLY A 58 3.49 17.33 8.90
N TYR A 59 3.32 16.53 9.96
CA TYR A 59 4.33 15.60 10.45
C TYR A 59 4.74 14.61 9.36
N HIS A 60 3.76 14.10 8.63
CA HIS A 60 3.95 13.12 7.58
C HIS A 60 4.36 13.75 6.24
N ARG A 61 3.46 14.42 5.52
CA ARG A 61 3.72 14.87 4.13
C ARG A 61 4.70 16.03 4.02
N LEU A 62 4.65 17.00 4.94
CA LEU A 62 5.55 18.17 4.89
C LEU A 62 6.93 17.84 5.47
N TRP A 63 7.01 17.40 6.72
CA TRP A 63 8.29 17.24 7.40
C TRP A 63 8.94 15.87 7.15
N SER A 64 8.19 14.77 7.07
CA SER A 64 8.83 13.46 6.83
C SER A 64 9.22 13.27 5.37
N HIS A 65 8.34 13.63 4.44
CA HIS A 65 8.48 13.32 3.01
C HIS A 65 8.82 14.52 2.12
N GLN A 66 8.72 15.74 2.65
CA GLN A 66 8.94 16.96 1.88
C GLN A 66 8.13 16.98 0.57
N SER A 67 6.88 16.51 0.62
CA SER A 67 6.02 16.36 -0.56
C SER A 67 5.46 17.68 -1.07
N TYR A 68 5.61 18.76 -0.30
CA TYR A 68 5.26 20.13 -0.68
C TYR A 68 6.01 21.12 0.22
N ASN A 69 5.98 22.40 -0.15
CA ASN A 69 6.48 23.49 0.67
C ASN A 69 5.33 24.30 1.28
N ALA A 70 5.55 24.86 2.47
CA ALA A 70 4.54 25.61 3.21
C ALA A 70 5.08 26.98 3.65
N SER A 71 4.21 27.98 3.61
CA SER A 71 4.46 29.29 4.21
C SER A 71 4.71 29.17 5.72
N TRP A 72 5.47 30.10 6.30
CA TRP A 72 5.79 30.06 7.73
C TRP A 72 4.55 30.07 8.65
N PRO A 73 3.43 30.78 8.36
CA PRO A 73 2.24 30.72 9.21
C PRO A 73 1.60 29.34 9.18
N LEU A 74 1.55 28.69 8.01
CA LEU A 74 1.02 27.33 7.88
C LEU A 74 1.90 26.33 8.64
N LYS A 75 3.23 26.43 8.54
CA LYS A 75 4.16 25.60 9.33
C LYS A 75 3.91 25.76 10.83
N LEU A 76 3.77 26.99 11.31
CA LEU A 76 3.53 27.27 12.73
C LEU A 76 2.18 26.70 13.19
N TYR A 77 1.13 26.88 12.39
CA TYR A 77 -0.19 26.29 12.62
C TYR A 77 -0.11 24.77 12.78
N LEU A 78 0.50 24.09 11.80
CA LEU A 78 0.65 22.62 11.80
C LEU A 78 1.48 22.15 13.01
N ALA A 79 2.49 22.91 13.42
CA ALA A 79 3.34 22.58 14.57
C ALA A 79 2.59 22.69 15.91
N ILE A 80 1.79 23.74 16.09
CA ILE A 80 1.00 23.99 17.31
C ILE A 80 -0.15 22.99 17.42
N PHE A 81 -1.00 22.90 16.40
CA PHE A 81 -2.19 22.04 16.44
C PHE A 81 -1.85 20.56 16.27
N GLY A 82 -0.76 20.22 15.58
CA GLY A 82 -0.26 18.84 15.55
C GLY A 82 0.26 18.36 16.89
N ALA A 83 0.78 19.26 17.75
CA ALA A 83 1.17 18.88 19.11
C ALA A 83 -0.02 18.39 19.95
N ALA A 84 -1.25 18.77 19.59
CA ALA A 84 -2.47 18.27 20.24
C ALA A 84 -2.71 16.77 20.06
N ALA A 85 -2.00 16.12 19.13
CA ALA A 85 -2.00 14.68 18.96
C ALA A 85 -1.17 13.98 20.05
N MET A 86 -0.19 14.66 20.66
CA MET A 86 0.68 14.09 21.70
C MET A 86 1.48 12.85 21.25
N GLU A 87 1.85 12.77 19.96
CA GLU A 87 2.60 11.65 19.36
C GLU A 87 4.13 11.86 19.35
N GLY A 88 4.63 12.77 20.18
CA GLY A 88 6.03 13.20 20.19
C GLY A 88 6.29 14.43 19.31
N PRO A 89 7.46 15.07 19.46
CA PRO A 89 7.81 16.26 18.68
C PRO A 89 8.06 15.91 17.21
N ILE A 90 7.88 16.90 16.31
CA ILE A 90 7.98 16.71 14.85
C ILE A 90 9.29 16.02 14.48
N LEU A 91 10.42 16.48 15.04
CA LEU A 91 11.74 15.92 14.77
C LEU A 91 11.81 14.42 15.10
N TRP A 92 11.24 13.99 16.23
CA TRP A 92 11.26 12.59 16.64
C TRP A 92 10.34 11.74 15.77
N TRP A 93 9.11 12.22 15.54
CA TRP A 93 8.11 11.53 14.74
C TRP A 93 8.60 11.33 13.31
N ALA A 94 9.07 12.41 12.66
CA ALA A 94 9.53 12.36 11.27
C ALA A 94 10.79 11.50 11.09
N ARG A 95 11.72 11.53 12.05
CA ARG A 95 12.87 10.61 12.05
C ARG A 95 12.45 9.15 12.14
N LYS A 96 11.48 8.82 13.00
CA LYS A 96 10.94 7.47 13.11
C LYS A 96 10.23 7.05 11.82
N HIS A 97 9.44 7.94 11.22
CA HIS A 97 8.74 7.69 9.96
C HIS A 97 9.70 7.47 8.78
N ARG A 98 10.74 8.31 8.64
CA ARG A 98 11.79 8.13 7.63
C ARG A 98 12.52 6.80 7.81
N ALA A 99 12.78 6.39 9.04
CA ALA A 99 13.40 5.10 9.32
C ALA A 99 12.48 3.94 8.96
N HIS A 100 11.19 4.05 9.24
CA HIS A 100 10.19 3.06 8.83
C HIS A 100 10.17 2.88 7.30
N HIS A 101 10.16 3.95 6.50
CA HIS A 101 10.25 3.83 5.04
C HIS A 101 11.58 3.23 4.56
N ARG A 102 12.69 3.63 5.17
CA ARG A 102 14.03 3.16 4.74
C ARG A 102 14.26 1.69 5.05
N TYR A 103 13.72 1.22 6.17
CA TYR A 103 13.98 -0.09 6.74
C TYR A 103 12.71 -0.94 6.83
N THR A 104 11.66 -0.63 6.05
CA THR A 104 10.36 -1.31 6.10
C THR A 104 10.54 -2.82 6.12
N ASP A 105 9.84 -3.50 7.02
CA ASP A 105 9.83 -4.96 7.14
C ASP A 105 11.18 -5.63 7.50
N THR A 106 12.16 -4.83 7.94
CA THR A 106 13.43 -5.33 8.48
C THR A 106 13.45 -5.25 10.01
N ASP A 107 14.50 -5.81 10.60
CA ASP A 107 14.78 -5.74 12.04
C ASP A 107 15.07 -4.31 12.55
N GLU A 108 15.30 -3.36 11.64
CA GLU A 108 15.61 -1.96 11.95
C GLU A 108 14.39 -1.03 11.87
N ASP A 109 13.27 -1.52 11.36
CA ASP A 109 11.98 -0.83 11.35
C ASP A 109 11.49 -0.61 12.81
N PRO A 110 11.24 0.63 13.24
CA PRO A 110 10.82 0.91 14.62
C PRO A 110 9.49 0.30 15.04
N TYR A 111 8.62 -0.05 14.09
CA TYR A 111 7.27 -0.57 14.38
C TYR A 111 6.82 -1.58 13.31
N SER A 112 7.73 -2.48 12.93
CA SER A 112 7.48 -3.55 11.96
C SER A 112 6.24 -4.37 12.30
N VAL A 113 5.37 -4.58 11.32
CA VAL A 113 4.23 -5.50 11.46
C VAL A 113 4.67 -6.95 11.64
N LYS A 114 5.89 -7.30 11.21
CA LYS A 114 6.46 -8.64 11.37
C LYS A 114 6.71 -9.02 12.84
N ASP A 115 6.85 -8.03 13.73
CA ASP A 115 6.95 -8.23 15.18
C ASP A 115 5.57 -8.43 15.84
N GLY A 116 4.49 -8.36 15.06
CA GLY A 116 3.12 -8.63 15.47
C GLY A 116 2.20 -7.41 15.34
N LEU A 117 0.93 -7.65 15.04
CA LEU A 117 -0.07 -6.59 14.81
C LEU A 117 -0.17 -5.61 15.97
N LEU A 118 -0.21 -6.12 17.21
CA LEU A 118 -0.28 -5.29 18.42
C LEU A 118 1.02 -4.50 18.67
N HIS A 119 2.16 -5.09 18.26
CA HIS A 119 3.44 -4.40 18.29
C HIS A 119 3.43 -3.17 17.39
N ALA A 120 3.13 -3.35 16.11
CA ALA A 120 3.03 -2.28 15.13
C ALA A 120 1.97 -1.23 15.49
N HIS A 121 0.86 -1.66 16.11
CA HIS A 121 -0.19 -0.74 16.54
C HIS A 121 0.34 0.22 17.63
N PHE A 122 0.75 -0.26 18.81
CA PHE A 122 1.20 0.66 19.86
C PHE A 122 2.21 0.10 20.87
N LEU A 123 2.49 -1.21 20.91
CA LEU A 123 3.46 -1.69 21.90
C LEU A 123 4.90 -1.26 21.60
N TRP A 124 5.19 -0.88 20.35
CA TRP A 124 6.49 -0.36 19.95
C TRP A 124 6.89 0.93 20.68
N ILE A 125 5.90 1.72 21.13
CA ILE A 125 6.13 2.95 21.90
C ILE A 125 5.99 2.71 23.41
N VAL A 126 5.14 1.77 23.83
CA VAL A 126 4.96 1.37 25.24
C VAL A 126 6.19 0.65 25.79
N PHE A 127 6.90 -0.13 24.96
CA PHE A 127 8.10 -0.83 25.38
C PHE A 127 9.37 -0.22 24.77
N LYS A 128 10.45 -0.21 25.55
CA LYS A 128 11.79 0.08 25.04
C LYS A 128 12.14 -0.94 23.96
N GLN A 129 12.52 -0.41 22.81
CA GLN A 129 12.94 -1.20 21.66
C GLN A 129 14.19 -2.02 21.97
N ARG A 130 14.21 -3.29 21.55
CA ARG A 130 15.38 -4.17 21.76
C ARG A 130 16.52 -3.84 20.82
N ARG A 131 16.21 -3.20 19.69
CA ARG A 131 17.15 -2.85 18.63
C ARG A 131 17.10 -1.35 18.44
N ARG A 132 18.27 -0.77 18.16
CA ARG A 132 18.37 0.65 17.86
C ARG A 132 18.10 0.84 16.37
N THR A 133 17.10 1.67 16.06
CA THR A 133 16.84 2.13 14.69
C THR A 133 18.11 2.75 14.12
N ARG A 134 18.53 2.33 12.93
CA ARG A 134 19.73 2.83 12.24
C ARG A 134 19.52 4.27 11.78
N TYR A 135 20.63 4.95 11.49
CA TYR A 135 20.63 6.35 11.08
C TYR A 135 19.74 6.62 9.86
N VAL A 136 19.01 7.74 9.94
CA VAL A 136 18.34 8.43 8.85
C VAL A 136 18.68 9.91 8.94
N ASP A 137 18.79 10.56 7.79
CA ASP A 137 19.08 11.98 7.75
C ASP A 137 17.90 12.79 8.28
N SER A 138 18.22 13.79 9.10
CA SER A 138 17.30 14.75 9.70
C SER A 138 17.85 16.17 9.69
N SER A 139 18.90 16.42 8.91
CA SER A 139 19.57 17.72 8.83
C SER A 139 18.62 18.87 8.43
N ASP A 140 17.68 18.60 7.53
CA ASP A 140 16.63 19.54 7.12
C ASP A 140 15.67 19.91 8.27
N LEU A 141 15.30 18.93 9.11
CA LEU A 141 14.46 19.13 10.29
C LEU A 141 15.22 19.84 11.42
N GLU A 142 16.53 19.61 11.50
CA GLU A 142 17.43 20.28 12.43
C GLU A 142 17.65 21.75 12.05
N ALA A 143 17.62 22.06 10.74
CA ALA A 143 17.74 23.40 10.22
C ALA A 143 16.43 24.22 10.28
N ASP A 144 15.24 23.58 10.34
CA ASP A 144 13.96 24.30 10.38
C ASP A 144 13.70 24.93 11.78
N PRO A 145 13.65 26.28 11.90
CA PRO A 145 13.48 26.95 13.18
C PRO A 145 12.16 26.63 13.88
N ILE A 146 11.08 26.36 13.13
CA ILE A 146 9.77 26.03 13.70
C ILE A 146 9.81 24.63 14.30
N VAL A 147 10.47 23.68 13.63
CA VAL A 147 10.66 22.32 14.14
C VAL A 147 11.50 22.35 15.42
N GLN A 148 12.58 23.12 15.45
CA GLN A 148 13.44 23.25 16.63
C GLN A 148 12.73 23.95 17.79
N TRP A 149 11.95 25.00 17.51
CA TRP A 149 11.09 25.66 18.51
C TRP A 149 10.08 24.66 19.09
N GLN A 150 9.35 23.95 18.23
CA GLN A 150 8.36 22.98 18.65
C GLN A 150 8.99 21.86 19.49
N TYR A 151 10.17 21.34 19.09
CA TYR A 151 10.89 20.32 19.83
C TYR A 151 11.21 20.75 21.27
N ARG A 152 11.69 21.98 21.47
CA ARG A 152 12.02 22.53 22.81
C ARG A 152 10.79 22.74 23.69
N HIS A 153 9.66 23.12 23.09
CA HIS A 153 8.42 23.45 23.82
C HIS A 153 7.38 22.33 23.79
N PHE A 154 7.70 21.17 23.21
CA PHE A 154 6.73 20.11 22.92
C PHE A 154 5.92 19.67 24.13
N PRO A 155 6.50 19.36 25.32
CA PRO A 155 5.69 18.91 26.46
C PRO A 155 4.61 19.93 26.86
N VAL A 156 4.95 21.22 26.81
CA VAL A 156 4.02 22.31 27.13
C VAL A 156 2.95 22.43 26.04
N LEU A 157 3.34 22.44 24.76
CA LEU A 157 2.40 22.50 23.64
C LEU A 157 1.45 21.30 23.62
N ALA A 158 1.96 20.10 23.91
CA ALA A 158 1.19 18.87 23.94
C ALA A 158 0.11 18.90 25.04
N ILE A 159 0.44 19.36 26.24
CA ILE A 159 -0.55 19.49 27.32
C ILE A 159 -1.53 20.64 27.02
N LEU A 160 -1.03 21.80 26.60
CA LEU A 160 -1.86 22.97 26.33
C LEU A 160 -2.83 22.71 25.18
N MET A 161 -2.34 22.28 24.02
CA MET A 161 -3.19 22.05 22.85
C MET A 161 -3.91 20.71 22.90
N GLY A 162 -3.30 19.69 23.52
CA GLY A 162 -3.90 18.37 23.65
C GLY A 162 -5.06 18.35 24.61
N TRP A 163 -4.92 18.99 25.78
CA TRP A 163 -5.88 18.87 26.89
C TRP A 163 -6.50 20.20 27.33
N VAL A 164 -5.70 21.21 27.62
CA VAL A 164 -6.19 22.45 28.24
C VAL A 164 -7.07 23.24 27.26
N PHE A 165 -6.62 23.42 26.02
CA PHE A 165 -7.32 24.17 24.99
C PHE A 165 -8.73 23.64 24.72
N PRO A 166 -8.94 22.36 24.37
CA PRO A 166 -10.31 21.86 24.14
C PRO A 166 -11.16 21.92 25.41
N MET A 167 -10.59 21.64 26.59
CA MET A 167 -11.31 21.74 27.87
C MET A 167 -11.80 23.16 28.13
N VAL A 168 -10.93 24.17 27.95
CA VAL A 168 -11.27 25.58 28.18
C VAL A 168 -12.28 26.08 27.15
N ILE A 169 -12.09 25.76 25.86
CA ILE A 169 -13.01 26.23 24.82
C ILE A 169 -14.41 25.64 25.02
N ILE A 170 -14.52 24.33 25.29
CA ILE A 170 -15.81 23.68 25.55
C ILE A 170 -16.40 24.18 26.89
N GLY A 171 -15.58 24.30 27.93
CA GLY A 171 -16.02 24.75 29.25
C GLY A 171 -16.53 26.19 29.25
N VAL A 172 -15.88 27.10 28.51
CA VAL A 172 -16.30 28.51 28.43
C VAL A 172 -17.48 28.71 27.47
N LEU A 173 -17.46 28.08 26.28
CA LEU A 173 -18.49 28.34 25.26
C LEU A 173 -19.76 27.50 25.47
N PHE A 174 -19.65 26.32 26.07
CA PHE A 174 -20.75 25.36 26.22
C PHE A 174 -21.05 25.00 27.68
N GLU A 175 -20.35 25.63 28.63
CA GLU A 175 -20.51 25.38 30.08
C GLU A 175 -20.23 23.92 30.49
N ASP A 176 -19.43 23.21 29.70
CA ASP A 176 -19.19 21.76 29.84
C ASP A 176 -17.71 21.45 30.07
N TRP A 177 -17.19 21.80 31.25
CA TRP A 177 -15.77 21.59 31.59
C TRP A 177 -15.37 20.12 31.64
N ILE A 178 -16.21 19.28 32.24
CA ILE A 178 -15.95 17.84 32.37
C ILE A 178 -16.03 17.16 31.02
N GLY A 179 -17.06 17.45 30.20
CA GLY A 179 -17.14 16.95 28.83
C GLY A 179 -16.01 17.48 27.95
N GLY A 180 -15.55 18.71 28.17
CA GLY A 180 -14.38 19.27 27.51
C GLY A 180 -13.10 18.48 27.75
N PHE A 181 -12.89 18.04 29.00
CA PHE A 181 -11.75 17.18 29.35
C PHE A 181 -11.95 15.72 28.88
N VAL A 182 -13.11 15.12 29.14
CA VAL A 182 -13.37 13.71 28.78
C VAL A 182 -13.38 13.52 27.26
N TYR A 183 -14.17 14.32 26.54
CA TYR A 183 -14.38 14.16 25.10
C TYR A 183 -13.40 14.97 24.26
N GLY A 184 -13.23 16.25 24.57
CA GLY A 184 -12.41 17.16 23.79
C GLY A 184 -10.90 16.95 23.96
N ALA A 185 -10.47 16.50 25.14
CA ALA A 185 -9.07 16.20 25.43
C ALA A 185 -8.75 14.71 25.28
N ILE A 186 -9.24 13.85 26.20
CA ILE A 186 -8.76 12.47 26.29
C ILE A 186 -9.34 11.57 25.20
N LEU A 187 -10.65 11.53 25.00
CA LEU A 187 -11.24 10.65 23.98
C LEU A 187 -10.82 11.06 22.56
N LYS A 188 -10.73 12.36 22.28
CA LYS A 188 -10.12 12.88 21.05
C LYS A 188 -8.69 12.39 20.86
N MET A 189 -7.86 12.44 21.90
CA MET A 189 -6.48 11.93 21.85
C MET A 189 -6.45 10.44 21.53
N VAL A 190 -7.28 9.64 22.20
CA VAL A 190 -7.43 8.19 21.95
C VAL A 190 -7.82 7.93 20.49
N TYR A 191 -8.82 8.65 19.97
CA TYR A 191 -9.24 8.53 18.59
C TYR A 191 -8.10 8.83 17.62
N VAL A 192 -7.38 9.93 17.81
CA VAL A 192 -6.25 10.31 16.94
C VAL A 192 -5.14 9.27 17.01
N HIS A 193 -4.74 8.83 18.20
CA HIS A 193 -3.71 7.81 18.38
C HIS A 193 -4.04 6.51 17.65
N HIS A 194 -5.22 5.93 17.91
CA HIS A 194 -5.60 4.68 17.26
C HIS A 194 -5.79 4.83 15.75
N SER A 195 -6.25 6.00 15.28
CA SER A 195 -6.29 6.31 13.85
C SER A 195 -4.88 6.30 13.24
N THR A 196 -3.90 6.98 13.85
CA THR A 196 -2.52 6.96 13.37
C THR A 196 -1.91 5.54 13.43
N PHE A 197 -2.12 4.83 14.53
CA PHE A 197 -1.58 3.50 14.76
C PHE A 197 -2.17 2.42 13.83
N CYS A 198 -3.40 2.62 13.35
CA CYS A 198 -3.98 1.79 12.30
C CYS A 198 -3.18 1.82 11.00
N ILE A 199 -2.43 2.89 10.71
CA ILE A 199 -1.56 2.98 9.53
C ILE A 199 -0.46 1.91 9.65
N ASN A 200 0.28 1.91 10.76
CA ASN A 200 1.37 0.97 11.00
C ASN A 200 0.88 -0.49 11.08
N SER A 201 -0.34 -0.72 11.57
CA SER A 201 -0.87 -2.07 11.78
C SER A 201 -1.77 -2.55 10.64
N LEU A 202 -2.93 -1.93 10.45
CA LEU A 202 -3.94 -2.39 9.50
C LEU A 202 -3.51 -2.16 8.06
N ALA A 203 -2.87 -1.01 7.78
CA ALA A 203 -2.41 -0.70 6.43
C ALA A 203 -1.18 -1.50 5.99
N HIS A 204 -0.58 -2.32 6.87
CA HIS A 204 0.42 -3.33 6.52
C HIS A 204 -0.11 -4.77 6.50
N SER A 205 -1.37 -4.99 6.91
CA SER A 205 -1.92 -6.34 7.11
C SER A 205 -3.14 -6.64 6.26
N LEU A 206 -3.95 -5.63 5.95
CA LEU A 206 -5.27 -5.79 5.34
C LEU A 206 -5.42 -4.88 4.13
N GLY A 207 -5.36 -5.45 2.93
CA GLY A 207 -5.65 -4.71 1.70
C GLY A 207 -4.91 -5.28 0.48
N GLU A 208 -4.94 -4.52 -0.60
CA GLU A 208 -4.34 -4.88 -1.89
C GLU A 208 -2.93 -4.29 -2.04
N ARG A 209 -2.09 -4.88 -2.90
CA ARG A 209 -0.77 -4.34 -3.24
C ARG A 209 -0.68 -4.01 -4.73
N PRO A 210 -1.38 -2.95 -5.18
CA PRO A 210 -1.50 -2.67 -6.61
C PRO A 210 -0.24 -2.10 -7.28
N TYR A 211 0.79 -1.67 -6.53
CA TYR A 211 1.97 -1.00 -7.10
C TYR A 211 3.30 -1.70 -6.81
N ASP A 212 3.47 -2.31 -5.63
CA ASP A 212 4.64 -3.14 -5.28
C ASP A 212 4.26 -4.15 -4.20
N ASP A 213 4.54 -5.45 -4.41
CA ASP A 213 4.22 -6.51 -3.45
C ASP A 213 5.42 -7.02 -2.64
N ARG A 214 6.59 -6.39 -2.75
CA ARG A 214 7.83 -6.81 -2.06
C ARG A 214 7.80 -6.54 -0.55
N ALA A 215 6.97 -5.60 -0.12
CA ALA A 215 6.79 -5.21 1.26
C ALA A 215 5.32 -5.35 1.70
N THR A 216 5.10 -5.27 3.01
CA THR A 216 3.79 -5.45 3.65
C THR A 216 2.75 -4.35 3.40
N PRO A 217 3.07 -3.06 3.15
CA PRO A 217 2.07 -2.00 2.94
C PRO A 217 1.01 -2.35 1.91
N CYS A 218 -0.24 -2.04 2.23
CA CYS A 218 -1.44 -2.36 1.47
C CYS A 218 -2.32 -1.12 1.30
N ASP A 219 -3.03 -1.07 0.18
CA ASP A 219 -4.11 -0.12 -0.07
C ASP A 219 -5.44 -0.67 0.50
N ASN A 220 -6.12 0.14 1.31
CA ASN A 220 -7.41 -0.22 1.88
C ASN A 220 -8.29 1.02 2.13
N LEU A 221 -9.50 1.04 1.54
CA LEU A 221 -10.45 2.14 1.71
C LEU A 221 -10.92 2.30 3.16
N PHE A 222 -11.20 1.21 3.88
CA PHE A 222 -11.62 1.27 5.28
C PHE A 222 -10.50 1.81 6.17
N ALA A 223 -9.26 1.36 5.94
CA ALA A 223 -8.10 1.96 6.60
C ALA A 223 -8.04 3.46 6.29
N SER A 224 -8.25 3.86 5.03
CA SER A 224 -8.20 5.27 4.64
C SER A 224 -9.28 6.12 5.35
N LEU A 225 -10.50 5.61 5.50
CA LEU A 225 -11.57 6.28 6.24
C LEU A 225 -11.24 6.45 7.72
N LEU A 226 -10.64 5.43 8.36
CA LEU A 226 -10.21 5.50 9.76
C LEU A 226 -9.01 6.42 9.96
N THR A 227 -8.13 6.52 8.96
CA THR A 227 -6.83 7.21 9.06
C THR A 227 -6.80 8.53 8.29
N MET A 228 -7.97 9.12 8.04
CA MET A 228 -8.10 10.44 7.41
C MET A 228 -7.40 10.56 6.04
N GLY A 229 -7.33 9.47 5.29
CA GLY A 229 -6.71 9.45 3.97
C GLY A 229 -5.44 8.62 3.83
N GLU A 230 -4.87 8.14 4.93
CA GLU A 230 -3.54 7.53 4.93
C GLU A 230 -3.51 6.03 4.59
N GLY A 231 -4.66 5.44 4.29
CA GLY A 231 -4.82 3.99 4.10
C GLY A 231 -4.52 3.46 2.70
N TYR A 232 -4.14 4.30 1.73
CA TYR A 232 -3.58 3.84 0.44
C TYR A 232 -2.07 3.64 0.58
N HIS A 233 -1.72 2.76 1.52
CA HIS A 233 -0.36 2.69 2.06
C HIS A 233 0.62 1.99 1.11
N ASN A 234 0.12 1.14 0.20
CA ASN A 234 0.95 0.56 -0.85
C ASN A 234 1.40 1.65 -1.83
N PHE A 235 0.48 2.54 -2.26
CA PHE A 235 0.83 3.71 -3.06
C PHE A 235 1.85 4.57 -2.32
N HIS A 236 1.58 4.87 -1.05
CA HIS A 236 2.44 5.73 -0.24
C HIS A 236 3.87 5.19 -0.09
N HIS A 237 4.05 3.90 0.18
CA HIS A 237 5.38 3.31 0.29
C HIS A 237 6.11 3.22 -1.05
N THR A 238 5.38 3.03 -2.15
CA THR A 238 5.95 2.99 -3.49
C THR A 238 6.38 4.38 -3.98
N PHE A 239 5.59 5.41 -3.65
CA PHE A 239 5.78 6.79 -4.13
C PHE A 239 5.78 7.81 -2.98
N PRO A 240 6.72 7.72 -2.01
CA PRO A 240 6.65 8.47 -0.75
C PRO A 240 6.72 9.99 -0.93
N SER A 241 7.32 10.47 -2.02
CA SER A 241 7.42 11.90 -2.33
C SER A 241 6.15 12.52 -2.89
N ASP A 242 5.14 11.73 -3.31
CA ASP A 242 3.86 12.31 -3.77
C ASP A 242 3.12 12.91 -2.58
N TYR A 243 2.53 14.10 -2.76
CA TYR A 243 1.75 14.74 -1.69
C TYR A 243 0.41 14.04 -1.44
N ARG A 244 -0.02 13.14 -2.33
CA ARG A 244 -1.25 12.35 -2.21
C ARG A 244 -0.93 10.98 -1.63
N ASN A 245 -1.82 10.48 -0.80
CA ASN A 245 -1.85 9.08 -0.42
C ASN A 245 -2.88 8.36 -1.31
N GLY A 246 -4.09 8.93 -1.42
CA GLY A 246 -5.08 8.51 -2.42
C GLY A 246 -4.86 9.19 -3.78
N VAL A 247 -4.16 8.53 -4.71
CA VAL A 247 -3.77 9.08 -6.01
C VAL A 247 -4.96 9.46 -6.93
N ARG A 248 -6.05 8.70 -6.89
CA ARG A 248 -7.24 8.95 -7.73
C ARG A 248 -8.13 10.01 -7.10
N TRP A 249 -8.85 10.77 -7.92
CA TRP A 249 -9.67 11.89 -7.44
C TRP A 249 -10.76 11.45 -6.44
N TYR A 250 -11.33 10.26 -6.62
CA TYR A 250 -12.41 9.69 -5.79
C TYR A 250 -11.91 8.89 -4.58
N GLN A 251 -10.61 8.56 -4.52
CA GLN A 251 -10.04 7.87 -3.38
C GLN A 251 -10.09 8.80 -2.17
N TYR A 252 -10.68 8.34 -1.06
CA TYR A 252 -10.78 9.15 0.15
C TYR A 252 -9.39 9.52 0.68
N ASP A 253 -9.08 10.82 0.65
CA ASP A 253 -7.85 11.38 1.22
C ASP A 253 -8.16 12.83 1.57
N CYS A 254 -8.63 13.09 2.80
CA CYS A 254 -9.05 14.43 3.16
C CYS A 254 -7.89 15.42 3.18
N THR A 255 -6.71 14.94 3.56
CA THR A 255 -5.47 15.68 3.60
C THR A 255 -5.06 16.22 2.23
N LYS A 256 -5.17 15.45 1.14
CA LYS A 256 -4.80 15.96 -0.20
C LYS A 256 -5.67 17.13 -0.64
N TRP A 257 -6.95 17.10 -0.30
CA TRP A 257 -7.88 18.18 -0.66
C TRP A 257 -7.60 19.43 0.16
N VAL A 258 -7.31 19.27 1.46
CA VAL A 258 -6.92 20.39 2.33
C VAL A 258 -5.61 21.04 1.83
N ILE A 259 -4.58 20.26 1.51
CA ILE A 259 -3.33 20.79 0.97
C ILE A 259 -3.56 21.48 -0.39
N ALA A 260 -4.40 20.93 -1.26
CA ALA A 260 -4.74 21.56 -2.54
C ALA A 260 -5.54 22.88 -2.37
N ILE A 261 -6.35 23.01 -1.31
CA ILE A 261 -6.98 24.29 -0.96
C ILE A 261 -5.92 25.28 -0.48
N TRP A 262 -4.99 24.86 0.39
CA TRP A 262 -3.89 25.72 0.82
C TRP A 262 -2.98 26.17 -0.33
N GLU A 263 -2.78 25.32 -1.33
CA GLU A 263 -2.07 25.69 -2.57
C GLU A 263 -2.77 26.85 -3.28
N LYS A 264 -4.09 26.76 -3.47
CA LYS A 264 -4.88 27.83 -4.09
C LYS A 264 -4.89 29.13 -3.29
N LEU A 265 -4.73 29.04 -1.97
CA LEU A 265 -4.64 30.19 -1.07
C LEU A 265 -3.21 30.75 -0.97
N GLY A 266 -2.22 30.15 -1.63
CA GLY A 266 -0.80 30.55 -1.53
C GLY A 266 -0.14 30.18 -0.20
N LEU A 267 -0.75 29.33 0.62
CA LEU A 267 -0.21 28.86 1.90
C LEU A 267 0.70 27.65 1.74
N ALA A 268 0.45 26.83 0.72
CA ALA A 268 1.28 25.71 0.28
C ALA A 268 1.72 25.94 -1.17
N TYR A 269 2.85 25.37 -1.59
CA TYR A 269 3.38 25.50 -2.95
C TYR A 269 4.29 24.31 -3.30
N GLU A 270 4.59 24.16 -4.59
CA GLU A 270 5.45 23.09 -5.11
C GLU A 270 5.00 21.67 -4.69
N LEU A 271 3.70 21.39 -4.80
CA LEU A 271 3.15 20.07 -4.50
C LEU A 271 3.73 19.03 -5.47
N LYS A 272 4.49 18.08 -4.93
CA LYS A 272 5.11 17.00 -5.68
C LYS A 272 4.08 15.96 -6.08
N ARG A 273 4.02 15.63 -7.38
CA ARG A 273 3.17 14.58 -7.94
C ARG A 273 4.03 13.68 -8.83
N VAL A 274 3.96 12.38 -8.60
CA VAL A 274 4.57 11.40 -9.50
C VAL A 274 3.80 11.40 -10.81
N GLN A 275 4.52 11.25 -11.93
CA GLN A 275 3.93 11.22 -13.26
C GLN A 275 2.94 10.04 -13.37
N GLN A 276 1.78 10.29 -13.96
CA GLN A 276 0.73 9.27 -14.10
C GLN A 276 1.23 8.03 -14.86
N THR A 277 2.14 8.23 -15.82
CA THR A 277 2.76 7.15 -16.61
C THR A 277 3.58 6.20 -15.75
N GLU A 278 4.31 6.71 -14.76
CA GLU A 278 5.11 5.88 -13.84
C GLU A 278 4.21 5.10 -12.87
N ILE A 279 3.15 5.75 -12.39
CA ILE A 279 2.15 5.12 -11.51
C ILE A 279 1.44 3.96 -12.23
N GLU A 280 0.99 4.18 -13.47
CA GLU A 280 0.37 3.11 -14.26
C GLU A 280 1.38 2.03 -14.66
N ARG A 281 2.65 2.37 -14.91
CA ARG A 281 3.69 1.38 -15.21
C ARG A 281 3.86 0.40 -14.05
N ALA A 282 4.07 0.91 -12.83
CA ALA A 282 4.19 0.07 -11.64
C ALA A 282 2.96 -0.84 -11.45
N ARG A 283 1.76 -0.26 -11.62
CA ARG A 283 0.52 -1.01 -11.52
C ARG A 283 0.39 -2.13 -12.56
N LEU A 284 0.76 -1.86 -13.81
CA LEU A 284 0.71 -2.85 -14.89
C LEU A 284 1.76 -3.95 -14.71
N GLN A 285 2.93 -3.63 -14.14
CA GLN A 285 3.95 -4.62 -13.79
C GLN A 285 3.44 -5.59 -12.72
N GLU A 286 2.87 -5.09 -11.63
CA GLU A 286 2.28 -5.95 -10.59
C GLU A 286 1.08 -6.75 -11.09
N LEU A 287 0.21 -6.15 -11.90
CA LEU A 287 -0.88 -6.89 -12.55
C LEU A 287 -0.35 -7.99 -13.48
N GLY A 288 0.67 -7.70 -14.28
CA GLY A 288 1.32 -8.67 -15.17
C GLY A 288 1.93 -9.84 -14.40
N LYS A 289 2.55 -9.57 -13.25
CA LYS A 289 3.07 -10.59 -12.33
C LYS A 289 1.94 -11.48 -11.80
N ALA A 290 0.85 -10.88 -11.31
CA ALA A 290 -0.30 -11.63 -10.80
C ALA A 290 -0.97 -12.49 -11.89
N LEU A 291 -1.15 -11.95 -13.10
CA LEU A 291 -1.68 -12.70 -14.25
C LEU A 291 -0.76 -13.86 -14.64
N THR A 292 0.56 -13.64 -14.65
CA THR A 292 1.54 -14.70 -14.94
C THR A 292 1.45 -15.84 -13.92
N GLN A 293 1.26 -15.53 -12.63
CA GLN A 293 1.08 -16.55 -11.60
C GLN A 293 -0.22 -17.33 -11.79
N GLN A 294 -1.34 -16.65 -12.11
CA GLN A 294 -2.61 -17.33 -12.40
C GLN A 294 -2.50 -18.25 -13.63
N MET A 295 -1.79 -17.81 -14.67
CA MET A 295 -1.56 -18.63 -15.87
C MET A 295 -0.73 -19.89 -15.60
N LYS A 296 0.14 -19.90 -14.57
CA LYS A 296 0.92 -21.08 -14.18
C LYS A 296 0.09 -22.19 -13.54
N VAL A 297 -1.06 -21.86 -12.96
CA VAL A 297 -1.96 -22.84 -12.32
C VAL A 297 -2.82 -23.57 -13.34
N LEU A 298 -3.01 -22.98 -14.53
CA LEU A 298 -3.74 -23.63 -15.62
C LEU A 298 -2.92 -24.79 -16.19
N PRO A 299 -3.57 -25.87 -16.67
CA PRO A 299 -2.88 -26.96 -17.35
C PRO A 299 -1.97 -26.43 -18.45
N GLN A 300 -0.74 -26.91 -18.49
CA GLN A 300 0.22 -26.58 -19.54
C GLN A 300 0.44 -27.81 -20.40
N GLY A 301 0.38 -27.63 -21.72
CA GLY A 301 0.78 -28.66 -22.66
C GLY A 301 2.31 -28.78 -22.73
N GLU A 302 2.78 -29.71 -23.56
CA GLU A 302 4.21 -29.97 -23.72
C GLU A 302 4.98 -28.70 -24.14
N PRO A 303 6.05 -28.31 -23.41
CA PRO A 303 6.91 -27.21 -23.79
C PRO A 303 7.48 -27.38 -25.19
N LEU A 304 7.63 -26.29 -25.94
CA LEU A 304 8.19 -26.38 -27.30
C LEU A 304 9.61 -26.96 -27.31
N GLN A 305 10.37 -26.78 -26.23
CA GLN A 305 11.74 -27.27 -26.10
C GLN A 305 11.84 -28.79 -25.83
N SER A 306 10.77 -29.42 -25.34
CA SER A 306 10.74 -30.88 -25.11
C SER A 306 10.33 -31.67 -26.35
N LEU A 307 9.86 -30.99 -27.41
CA LEU A 307 9.32 -31.66 -28.59
C LEU A 307 10.41 -32.37 -29.39
N PRO A 308 10.20 -33.63 -29.79
CA PRO A 308 11.11 -34.32 -30.68
C PRO A 308 11.16 -33.62 -32.03
N VAL A 309 12.35 -33.55 -32.60
CA VAL A 309 12.56 -33.02 -33.94
C VAL A 309 12.32 -34.13 -34.96
N MET A 310 11.46 -33.86 -35.94
CA MET A 310 11.01 -34.81 -36.95
C MET A 310 11.26 -34.27 -38.35
N GLY A 311 11.67 -35.14 -39.28
CA GLY A 311 11.78 -34.76 -40.69
C GLY A 311 10.40 -34.60 -41.34
N TRP A 312 10.28 -33.75 -42.36
CA TRP A 312 9.00 -33.56 -43.07
C TRP A 312 8.47 -34.87 -43.69
N SER A 313 9.36 -35.68 -44.25
CA SER A 313 9.02 -37.00 -44.80
C SER A 313 8.52 -37.97 -43.74
N GLU A 314 9.13 -37.95 -42.56
CA GLU A 314 8.75 -38.78 -41.41
C GLU A 314 7.36 -38.39 -40.89
N TYR A 315 7.12 -37.08 -40.73
CA TYR A 315 5.80 -36.51 -40.39
C TYR A 315 4.70 -36.97 -41.37
N GLN A 316 4.96 -36.87 -42.67
CA GLN A 316 4.00 -37.28 -43.71
C GLN A 316 3.76 -38.79 -43.70
N GLN A 317 4.80 -39.59 -43.44
CA GLN A 317 4.68 -41.05 -43.35
C GLN A 317 3.84 -41.47 -42.14
N LEU A 318 4.07 -40.85 -40.97
CA LEU A 318 3.23 -41.09 -39.77
C LEU A 318 1.76 -40.73 -40.02
N SER A 319 1.53 -39.66 -40.78
CA SER A 319 0.17 -39.24 -41.15
C SER A 319 -0.53 -40.24 -42.09
N LYS A 320 0.22 -40.85 -43.02
CA LYS A 320 -0.28 -41.91 -43.92
C LYS A 320 -0.56 -43.23 -43.18
N ASN A 321 0.16 -43.49 -42.10
CA ASN A 321 0.03 -44.71 -41.28
C ASN A 321 -1.10 -44.62 -40.23
N GLY A 322 -2.04 -43.68 -40.39
CA GLY A 322 -3.28 -43.62 -39.61
C GLY A 322 -3.29 -42.64 -38.43
N LYS A 323 -2.20 -41.91 -38.16
CA LYS A 323 -2.22 -40.82 -37.18
C LYS A 323 -2.72 -39.54 -37.84
N ALA A 324 -3.72 -38.87 -37.28
CA ALA A 324 -4.18 -37.59 -37.83
C ALA A 324 -3.26 -36.48 -37.32
N MET A 325 -2.22 -36.13 -38.08
CA MET A 325 -1.28 -35.06 -37.71
C MET A 325 -1.35 -33.87 -38.67
N VAL A 326 -1.22 -32.66 -38.12
CA VAL A 326 -1.24 -31.39 -38.87
C VAL A 326 -0.06 -30.54 -38.43
N ALA A 327 0.63 -29.89 -39.36
CA ALA A 327 1.69 -28.94 -39.06
C ALA A 327 1.13 -27.51 -38.96
N LEU A 328 1.50 -26.78 -37.91
CA LEU A 328 1.18 -25.38 -37.68
C LEU A 328 2.43 -24.64 -37.20
N ASP A 329 2.86 -23.62 -37.93
CA ASP A 329 4.03 -22.78 -37.62
C ASP A 329 5.30 -23.62 -37.31
N GLY A 330 5.49 -24.73 -38.07
CA GLY A 330 6.61 -25.66 -37.88
C GLY A 330 6.46 -26.65 -36.70
N ILE A 331 5.35 -26.61 -35.97
CA ILE A 331 5.03 -27.55 -34.89
C ILE A 331 4.03 -28.59 -35.40
N ILE A 332 4.30 -29.86 -35.09
CA ILE A 332 3.43 -30.98 -35.45
C ILE A 332 2.44 -31.21 -34.31
N HIS A 333 1.16 -31.26 -34.66
CA HIS A 333 0.06 -31.52 -33.75
C HIS A 333 -0.60 -32.86 -34.08
N ASP A 334 -0.65 -33.78 -33.13
CA ASP A 334 -1.51 -34.97 -33.19
C ASP A 334 -2.93 -34.58 -32.76
N VAL A 335 -3.82 -34.56 -33.73
CA VAL A 335 -5.22 -34.16 -33.59
C VAL A 335 -6.15 -35.36 -33.68
N SER A 336 -5.63 -36.59 -33.59
CA SER A 336 -6.42 -37.83 -33.69
C SER A 336 -7.57 -37.86 -32.67
N GLY A 337 -7.32 -37.38 -31.45
CA GLY A 337 -8.33 -37.28 -30.39
C GLY A 337 -9.31 -36.09 -30.53
N PHE A 338 -9.02 -35.12 -31.40
CA PHE A 338 -9.80 -33.88 -31.51
C PHE A 338 -10.58 -33.76 -32.83
N ILE A 339 -10.21 -34.52 -33.87
CA ILE A 339 -10.74 -34.34 -35.22
C ILE A 339 -12.27 -34.49 -35.31
N ALA A 340 -12.86 -35.35 -34.48
CA ALA A 340 -14.30 -35.58 -34.43
C ALA A 340 -15.07 -34.45 -33.70
N GLU A 341 -14.39 -33.74 -32.80
CA GLU A 341 -14.95 -32.67 -31.97
C GLU A 341 -14.71 -31.28 -32.58
N HIS A 342 -13.95 -31.20 -33.68
CA HIS A 342 -13.63 -29.93 -34.33
C HIS A 342 -14.91 -29.19 -34.77
N PRO A 343 -15.18 -27.96 -34.28
CA PRO A 343 -16.44 -27.25 -34.54
C PRO A 343 -16.71 -26.93 -36.02
N GLY A 344 -15.66 -26.80 -36.84
CA GLY A 344 -15.79 -26.63 -38.29
C GLY A 344 -16.12 -27.92 -39.06
N GLY A 345 -16.20 -29.05 -38.36
CA GLY A 345 -16.47 -30.37 -38.93
C GLY A 345 -15.20 -31.13 -39.32
N GLN A 346 -15.30 -32.46 -39.23
CA GLN A 346 -14.20 -33.40 -39.46
C GLN A 346 -13.60 -33.31 -40.88
N LYS A 347 -14.45 -33.09 -41.90
CA LYS A 347 -14.02 -33.05 -43.31
C LYS A 347 -13.02 -31.94 -43.61
N LEU A 348 -13.17 -30.78 -42.97
CA LEU A 348 -12.22 -29.67 -43.14
C LEU A 348 -10.84 -30.05 -42.63
N MET A 349 -10.77 -30.68 -41.45
CA MET A 349 -9.50 -31.12 -40.87
C MET A 349 -8.85 -32.25 -41.67
N GLN A 350 -9.64 -33.19 -42.19
CA GLN A 350 -9.12 -34.28 -43.04
C GLN A 350 -8.35 -33.77 -44.26
N GLY A 351 -8.74 -32.62 -44.83
CA GLY A 351 -8.05 -32.00 -45.96
C GLY A 351 -6.61 -31.54 -45.66
N PHE A 352 -6.27 -31.38 -44.37
CA PHE A 352 -4.99 -30.89 -43.87
C PHE A 352 -4.12 -31.96 -43.19
N ILE A 353 -4.58 -33.22 -43.08
CA ILE A 353 -3.78 -34.31 -42.51
C ILE A 353 -2.51 -34.50 -43.37
N GLY A 354 -1.34 -34.51 -42.72
CA GLY A 354 -0.03 -34.62 -43.39
C GLY A 354 0.42 -33.35 -44.14
N LYS A 355 -0.24 -32.20 -43.92
CA LYS A 355 0.07 -30.91 -44.54
C LYS A 355 0.33 -29.80 -43.52
N ASP A 356 0.92 -28.73 -44.01
CA ASP A 356 0.99 -27.45 -43.30
C ASP A 356 -0.37 -26.72 -43.40
N ALA A 357 -1.01 -26.51 -42.26
CA ALA A 357 -2.28 -25.80 -42.15
C ALA A 357 -2.12 -24.38 -41.59
N THR A 358 -0.89 -23.87 -41.47
CA THR A 358 -0.57 -22.56 -40.87
C THR A 358 -1.41 -21.45 -41.48
N ALA A 359 -1.40 -21.33 -42.81
CA ALA A 359 -2.16 -20.30 -43.51
C ALA A 359 -3.67 -20.45 -43.27
N ALA A 360 -4.20 -21.67 -43.30
CA ALA A 360 -5.62 -21.94 -43.05
C ALA A 360 -6.04 -21.57 -41.61
N PHE A 361 -5.16 -21.84 -40.64
CA PHE A 361 -5.40 -21.62 -39.21
C PHE A 361 -5.23 -20.15 -38.77
N ASN A 362 -4.30 -19.43 -39.41
CA ASN A 362 -3.94 -18.04 -39.08
C ASN A 362 -4.66 -16.98 -39.94
N GLY A 363 -5.82 -17.30 -40.51
CA GLY A 363 -6.68 -16.31 -41.17
C GLY A 363 -6.74 -16.36 -42.70
N GLY A 364 -6.03 -17.28 -43.35
CA GLY A 364 -6.19 -17.55 -44.78
C GLY A 364 -7.48 -18.30 -45.12
N ILE A 365 -8.05 -19.04 -44.17
CA ILE A 365 -9.41 -19.60 -44.26
C ILE A 365 -10.22 -19.18 -43.04
N TYR A 366 -9.68 -19.42 -41.84
CA TYR A 366 -10.34 -19.03 -40.60
C TYR A 366 -9.31 -18.53 -39.58
N SER A 367 -9.53 -17.34 -39.02
CA SER A 367 -8.68 -16.80 -37.97
C SER A 367 -9.11 -17.37 -36.62
N HIS A 368 -8.49 -18.49 -36.22
CA HIS A 368 -8.87 -19.21 -35.01
C HIS A 368 -8.75 -18.35 -33.74
N SER A 369 -9.76 -18.48 -32.88
CA SER A 369 -9.88 -17.72 -31.63
C SER A 369 -8.79 -18.08 -30.62
N LYS A 370 -8.66 -17.27 -29.56
CA LYS A 370 -7.75 -17.56 -28.43
C LYS A 370 -8.04 -18.94 -27.81
N VAL A 371 -9.31 -19.32 -27.71
CA VAL A 371 -9.72 -20.62 -27.13
C VAL A 371 -9.25 -21.79 -28.00
N ALA A 372 -9.41 -21.70 -29.32
CA ALA A 372 -8.91 -22.72 -30.24
C ALA A 372 -7.36 -22.84 -30.16
N ARG A 373 -6.67 -21.71 -30.05
CA ARG A 373 -5.20 -21.68 -29.87
C ARG A 373 -4.75 -22.29 -28.54
N ASN A 374 -5.56 -22.21 -27.49
CA ASN A 374 -5.25 -22.82 -26.19
C ASN A 374 -5.27 -24.36 -26.22
N ILE A 375 -5.83 -25.00 -27.25
CA ILE A 375 -5.80 -26.47 -27.42
C ILE A 375 -4.44 -26.93 -27.98
N LEU A 376 -3.79 -26.08 -28.77
CA LEU A 376 -2.56 -26.43 -29.49
C LEU A 376 -1.45 -26.99 -28.57
N PRO A 377 -1.16 -26.43 -27.38
CA PRO A 377 -0.14 -26.99 -26.50
C PRO A 377 -0.36 -28.46 -26.12
N PHE A 378 -1.61 -28.91 -26.00
CA PHE A 378 -1.96 -30.28 -25.57
C PHE A 378 -1.97 -31.29 -26.71
N THR A 379 -1.84 -30.83 -27.96
CA THR A 379 -1.82 -31.69 -29.15
C THR A 379 -0.41 -31.78 -29.76
N ARG A 380 0.58 -31.07 -29.21
CA ARG A 380 1.95 -31.07 -29.75
C ARG A 380 2.55 -32.47 -29.69
N SER A 381 3.16 -32.90 -30.79
CA SER A 381 3.81 -34.22 -30.91
C SER A 381 5.23 -34.15 -31.48
N GLY A 382 5.64 -33.01 -32.06
CA GLY A 382 6.99 -32.81 -32.58
C GLY A 382 7.20 -31.42 -33.20
N SER A 383 8.39 -31.17 -33.70
CA SER A 383 8.72 -29.98 -34.51
C SER A 383 9.41 -30.39 -35.81
N VAL A 384 9.10 -29.71 -36.91
CA VAL A 384 9.75 -29.96 -38.20
C VAL A 384 11.05 -29.17 -38.24
N ASN A 385 12.19 -29.84 -38.46
CA ASN A 385 13.48 -29.17 -38.51
C ASN A 385 13.59 -28.31 -39.77
N HIS A 386 13.37 -27.00 -39.64
CA HIS A 386 14.11 -25.89 -40.24
C HIS A 386 13.45 -24.59 -39.75
N THR A 387 14.16 -23.83 -38.91
CA THR A 387 13.83 -22.44 -38.56
C THR A 387 12.64 -22.20 -37.63
N VAL A 388 12.53 -22.90 -36.50
CA VAL A 388 11.82 -22.28 -35.36
C VAL A 388 12.76 -21.22 -34.79
N VAL A 389 12.68 -19.99 -35.31
CA VAL A 389 13.27 -18.84 -34.63
C VAL A 389 12.56 -18.76 -33.29
N TYR A 390 13.27 -19.09 -32.21
CA TYR A 390 12.79 -18.87 -30.85
C TYR A 390 12.68 -17.37 -30.61
N ILE A 391 11.59 -16.76 -31.09
CA ILE A 391 11.16 -15.47 -30.58
C ILE A 391 10.69 -15.79 -29.18
N LYS A 392 11.56 -15.59 -28.18
CA LYS A 392 11.12 -15.36 -26.80
C LYS A 392 9.97 -14.38 -26.93
N GLN A 393 8.74 -14.80 -26.64
CA GLN A 393 7.69 -13.82 -26.39
C GLN A 393 8.29 -12.88 -25.35
N PRO A 394 8.30 -11.55 -25.60
CA PRO A 394 8.72 -10.63 -24.56
C PRO A 394 7.78 -10.90 -23.40
N VAL A 395 8.32 -11.53 -22.35
CA VAL A 395 7.74 -11.38 -21.02
C VAL A 395 7.72 -9.87 -20.84
N PRO A 396 6.56 -9.23 -20.63
CA PRO A 396 6.53 -7.80 -20.37
C PRO A 396 7.42 -7.59 -19.14
N SER A 397 8.54 -6.91 -19.34
CA SER A 397 9.49 -6.53 -18.29
C SER A 397 8.87 -5.50 -17.36
#